data_AF-A0ABD4VDV4-F1
#
_entry.id   AF-A0ABD4VDV4-F1
#
_cell.length_a   1.000
_cell.length_b   1.000
_cell.length_c   1.000
_cell.angle_alpha   90.00
_cell.angle_beta   90.00
_cell.angle_gamma   90.00
#
_symmetry.space_group_name_H-M   'P 1'
#
loop_
_entity.id
_entity.type
_entity.pdbx_description
1 polymer ?
#
loop_
_entity_poly.entity_id
_entity_poly.type
_entity_poly.pdbx_seq_one_letter_code
_entity_poly.pdbx_strand_id
1 'polypeptide(L)'
;MNAAIERPTIRLVGGRRMQCKDIPDAVLLDAVRRTPGVGGGTWRMRWDVQAALDEALGPVPENLFLAKVRRLFAKGLMGGCDCGCRGDYHLPDECSYPDMCCAPVPSP
;
A
#
# COMPACT_ATOMS: atom_id res chain seq x y z
N MET A 1 -6.78 8.63 18.21
CA MET A 1 -7.64 7.44 18.22
C MET A 1 -8.13 7.23 16.81
N ASN A 2 -7.54 6.29 16.07
CA ASN A 2 -8.02 5.99 14.71
C ASN A 2 -9.26 5.12 14.85
N ALA A 3 -10.43 5.70 14.59
CA ALA A 3 -11.65 4.92 14.41
C ALA A 3 -11.37 3.89 13.31
N ALA A 4 -11.57 2.61 13.62
CA ALA A 4 -11.50 1.58 12.61
C ALA A 4 -12.61 1.86 11.60
N ILE A 5 -12.24 2.38 10.42
CA ILE A 5 -13.15 2.49 9.29
C ILE A 5 -13.64 1.07 9.00
N GLU A 6 -14.94 0.84 9.07
CA GLU A 6 -15.52 -0.45 8.72
C GLU A 6 -15.26 -0.69 7.23
N ARG A 7 -14.38 -1.65 6.91
CA ARG A 7 -13.98 -1.94 5.53
C ARG A 7 -14.87 -3.03 4.97
N PRO A 8 -15.49 -2.81 3.79
CA PRO A 8 -16.34 -3.81 3.20
C PRO A 8 -15.50 -4.99 2.70
N THR A 9 -16.04 -6.20 2.82
CA THR A 9 -15.48 -7.39 2.16
C THR A 9 -15.67 -7.33 0.64
N ILE A 10 -16.70 -6.63 0.17
CA ILE A 10 -17.03 -6.44 -1.25
C ILE A 10 -17.37 -4.97 -1.49
N ARG A 11 -16.71 -4.36 -2.48
CA ARG A 11 -17.04 -3.03 -3.01
C ARG A 11 -17.46 -3.12 -4.48
N LEU A 12 -18.46 -2.35 -4.88
CA LEU A 12 -18.90 -2.24 -6.27
C LEU A 12 -18.35 -0.97 -6.92
N VAL A 13 -17.87 -1.06 -8.15
CA VAL A 13 -17.45 0.06 -9.00
C VAL A 13 -18.05 -0.14 -10.39
N GLY A 14 -18.83 0.83 -10.88
CA GLY A 14 -19.49 0.73 -12.19
C GLY A 14 -20.40 -0.51 -12.35
N GLY A 15 -21.07 -0.93 -11.27
CA GLY A 15 -22.00 -2.08 -11.29
C GLY A 15 -21.36 -3.47 -11.16
N ARG A 16 -20.04 -3.59 -11.03
CA ARG A 16 -19.34 -4.87 -10.82
C ARG A 16 -18.49 -4.87 -9.55
N ARG A 17 -18.07 -6.06 -9.11
CA ARG A 17 -17.09 -6.20 -8.02
C ARG A 17 -15.79 -5.47 -8.39
N MET A 18 -15.30 -4.68 -7.46
CA MET A 18 -14.00 -4.02 -7.54
C MET A 18 -12.90 -5.07 -7.70
N GLN A 19 -11.91 -4.76 -8.53
CA GLN A 19 -10.74 -5.58 -8.78
C GLN A 19 -9.47 -4.78 -8.45
N CYS A 20 -8.36 -5.47 -8.25
CA CYS A 20 -7.06 -4.83 -7.95
C CYS A 20 -6.65 -3.79 -9.02
N LYS A 21 -7.00 -4.01 -10.29
CA LYS A 21 -6.73 -3.06 -11.38
C LYS A 21 -7.51 -1.73 -11.27
N ASP A 22 -8.58 -1.70 -10.47
CA ASP A 22 -9.39 -0.51 -10.25
C ASP A 22 -8.80 0.43 -9.19
N ILE A 23 -7.77 -0.02 -8.45
CA ILE A 23 -6.96 0.83 -7.57
C ILE A 23 -5.83 1.41 -8.44
N PRO A 24 -5.74 2.72 -8.71
CA PRO A 24 -4.65 3.27 -9.52
C PRO A 24 -3.30 3.16 -8.78
N ASP A 25 -2.23 2.76 -9.48
CA ASP A 25 -0.87 2.65 -8.90
C ASP A 25 -0.46 3.97 -8.23
N ALA A 26 -0.60 5.09 -8.95
CA ALA A 26 -0.23 6.41 -8.48
C ALA A 26 -0.95 6.83 -7.19
N VAL A 27 -2.21 6.44 -7.03
CA VAL A 27 -3.00 6.81 -5.83
C VAL A 27 -2.52 6.05 -4.60
N LEU A 28 -2.16 4.77 -4.74
CA LEU A 28 -1.56 4.02 -3.62
C LEU A 28 -0.15 4.52 -3.29
N LEU A 29 0.68 4.82 -4.29
CA LEU A 29 2.02 5.39 -4.06
C LEU A 29 1.95 6.75 -3.38
N ASP A 30 0.99 7.58 -3.77
CA ASP A 30 0.74 8.88 -3.14
C ASP A 30 0.19 8.74 -1.72
N ALA A 31 -0.65 7.75 -1.44
CA ALA A 31 -1.08 7.42 -0.08
C ALA A 31 0.11 7.01 0.81
N VAL A 32 1.06 6.23 0.29
CA VAL A 32 2.32 5.91 1.00
C VAL A 32 3.08 7.20 1.28
N ARG A 33 3.30 8.06 0.29
CA ARG A 33 4.05 9.31 0.43
C ARG A 33 3.45 10.26 1.47
N ARG A 34 2.13 10.40 1.50
CA ARG A 34 1.40 11.24 2.48
C ARG A 34 1.35 10.65 3.88
N THR A 35 1.56 9.34 4.03
CA THR A 35 1.55 8.68 5.33
C THR A 35 2.83 9.02 6.09
N PRO A 36 2.73 9.62 7.30
CA PRO A 36 3.90 9.85 8.14
C PRO A 36 4.58 8.53 8.50
N GLY A 37 5.90 8.50 8.42
CA GLY A 37 6.64 7.32 8.85
C GLY A 37 6.75 7.23 10.38
N VAL A 38 6.98 6.02 10.85
CA VAL A 38 7.07 5.72 12.28
C VAL A 38 8.28 6.40 12.89
N GLY A 39 8.10 7.17 13.98
CA GLY A 39 9.20 7.84 14.68
C GLY A 39 9.97 8.87 13.85
N GLY A 40 9.38 9.39 12.76
CA GLY A 40 10.06 10.31 11.83
C GLY A 40 10.92 9.61 10.77
N GLY A 41 10.89 8.28 10.69
CA GLY A 41 11.53 7.51 9.62
C GLY A 41 10.74 7.52 8.31
N THR A 42 11.21 6.75 7.31
CA THR A 42 10.56 6.63 5.99
C THR A 42 9.64 5.41 5.88
N TRP A 43 9.54 4.58 6.92
CA TRP A 43 8.72 3.37 6.92
C TRP A 43 7.33 3.61 7.48
N ARG A 44 6.31 3.06 6.82
CA ARG A 44 4.90 3.29 7.15
C ARG A 44 4.18 1.99 7.50
N MET A 45 3.26 2.10 8.44
CA MET A 45 2.41 0.97 8.82
C MET A 45 1.33 0.74 7.77
N ARG A 46 0.98 -0.52 7.59
CA ARG A 46 -0.04 -1.00 6.66
C ARG A 46 -1.38 -0.32 6.86
N TRP A 47 -1.86 -0.25 8.10
CA TRP A 47 -3.17 0.32 8.42
C TRP A 47 -3.23 1.83 8.19
N ASP A 48 -2.12 2.54 8.40
CA ASP A 48 -2.04 3.99 8.16
C ASP A 48 -2.04 4.29 6.65
N VAL A 49 -1.27 3.55 5.86
CA VAL A 49 -1.29 3.66 4.39
C VAL A 49 -2.67 3.30 3.84
N GLN A 50 -3.31 2.26 4.38
CA GLN A 50 -4.64 1.88 3.95
C GLN A 50 -5.68 2.94 4.31
N ALA A 51 -5.58 3.60 5.47
CA ALA A 51 -6.44 4.72 5.83
C ALA A 51 -6.25 5.91 4.87
N ALA A 52 -5.01 6.27 4.52
CA ALA A 52 -4.72 7.31 3.54
C ALA A 52 -5.26 6.98 2.14
N LEU A 53 -5.26 5.69 1.76
CA LEU A 53 -5.89 5.24 0.51
C LEU A 53 -7.42 5.34 0.59
N ASP A 54 -8.01 4.93 1.72
CA ASP A 54 -9.44 5.00 1.98
C ASP A 54 -9.94 6.45 1.92
N GLU A 55 -9.15 7.44 2.36
CA GLU A 55 -9.46 8.87 2.21
C GLU A 55 -9.50 9.31 0.73
N ALA A 56 -8.63 8.76 -0.12
CA ALA A 56 -8.53 9.14 -1.52
C ALA A 56 -9.57 8.46 -2.41
N LEU A 57 -9.93 7.22 -2.11
CA LEU A 57 -10.80 6.39 -2.96
C LEU A 57 -12.11 5.99 -2.30
N GLY A 58 -12.33 6.29 -1.02
CA GLY A 58 -13.34 5.61 -0.19
C GLY A 58 -12.88 4.21 0.24
N PRO A 59 -13.62 3.53 1.16
CA PRO A 59 -13.19 2.27 1.75
C PRO A 59 -12.81 1.20 0.73
N VAL A 60 -11.59 0.69 0.81
CA VAL A 60 -11.07 -0.37 -0.07
C VAL A 60 -11.04 -1.70 0.69
N PRO A 61 -11.59 -2.79 0.11
CA PRO A 61 -11.47 -4.12 0.69
C PRO A 61 -10.00 -4.50 0.96
N GLU A 62 -9.72 -5.01 2.15
CA GLU A 62 -8.35 -5.28 2.61
C GLU A 62 -7.60 -6.27 1.71
N ASN A 63 -8.29 -7.29 1.20
CA ASN A 63 -7.72 -8.25 0.26
C ASN A 63 -7.25 -7.58 -1.05
N LEU A 64 -8.00 -6.60 -1.56
CA LEU A 64 -7.62 -5.86 -2.76
C LEU A 64 -6.48 -4.89 -2.50
N PHE A 65 -6.48 -4.24 -1.34
CA PHE A 65 -5.36 -3.41 -0.89
C PHE A 65 -4.06 -4.23 -0.83
N LEU A 66 -4.07 -5.38 -0.13
CA LEU A 66 -2.90 -6.26 -0.01
C LEU A 66 -2.45 -6.80 -1.38
N ALA A 67 -3.39 -7.21 -2.23
CA ALA A 67 -3.09 -7.65 -3.59
C ALA A 67 -2.44 -6.54 -4.42
N LYS A 68 -2.86 -5.29 -4.22
CA LYS A 68 -2.27 -4.13 -4.90
C LYS A 68 -0.86 -3.83 -4.41
N VAL A 69 -0.65 -3.84 -3.09
CA VAL A 69 0.67 -3.67 -2.48
C VAL A 69 1.65 -4.70 -3.06
N ARG A 70 1.34 -5.99 -3.01
CA ARG A 70 2.20 -7.07 -3.56
C ARG A 70 2.53 -6.85 -5.03
N ARG A 71 1.57 -6.37 -5.82
CA ARG A 71 1.80 -6.02 -7.23
C ARG A 71 2.79 -4.86 -7.39
N LEU A 72 2.75 -3.84 -6.53
CA LEU A 72 3.69 -2.71 -6.58
C LEU A 72 5.09 -3.12 -6.11
N PHE A 73 5.19 -4.01 -5.11
CA PHE A 73 6.44 -4.65 -4.70
C PHE A 73 7.06 -5.45 -5.85
N ALA A 74 6.27 -6.29 -6.53
CA ALA A 74 6.74 -7.05 -7.69
C ALA A 74 7.20 -6.17 -8.87
N LYS A 75 6.76 -4.91 -8.92
CA LYS A 75 7.21 -3.91 -9.89
C LYS A 75 8.42 -3.08 -9.42
N GLY A 76 8.90 -3.28 -8.20
CA GLY A 76 9.95 -2.46 -7.60
C GLY A 76 9.53 -1.02 -7.30
N LEU A 77 8.22 -0.76 -7.16
CA LEU A 77 7.68 0.58 -6.86
C LEU A 77 7.46 0.81 -5.36
N MET A 78 7.64 -0.22 -4.54
CA MET A 78 7.56 -0.20 -3.08
C MET A 78 8.58 -1.17 -2.50
N GLY A 79 9.08 -0.88 -1.30
CA GLY A 79 9.91 -1.76 -0.48
C GLY A 79 9.33 -1.95 0.93
N GLY A 80 9.92 -2.86 1.72
CA GLY A 80 9.44 -3.24 3.07
C GLY A 80 8.94 -4.69 3.17
N CYS A 81 7.89 -4.96 3.97
CA CYS A 81 7.21 -6.27 4.04
C CYS A 81 5.82 -6.25 3.39
N ASP A 82 5.64 -7.00 2.30
CA ASP A 82 4.35 -7.23 1.62
C ASP A 82 3.59 -8.47 2.11
N CYS A 83 4.14 -9.13 3.14
CA CYS A 83 3.62 -10.30 3.84
C CYS A 83 2.19 -10.09 4.41
N GLY A 84 1.78 -8.84 4.62
CA GLY A 84 0.45 -8.47 5.07
C GLY A 84 0.29 -8.32 6.59
N CYS A 85 1.39 -8.40 7.36
CA CYS A 85 1.35 -8.19 8.81
C CYS A 85 1.29 -6.68 9.17
N ARG A 86 2.41 -6.10 9.58
CA ARG A 86 2.57 -4.70 9.97
C ARG A 86 2.76 -3.75 8.79
N GLY A 87 3.40 -4.19 7.71
CA GLY A 87 3.81 -3.33 6.61
C GLY A 87 5.31 -3.06 6.66
N ASP A 88 5.72 -1.84 7.02
CA ASP A 88 7.06 -1.26 6.80
C ASP A 88 7.23 -0.74 5.37
N TYR A 89 6.14 -0.22 4.79
CA TYR A 89 6.12 0.28 3.43
C TYR A 89 6.97 1.54 3.31
N HIS A 90 7.75 1.60 2.25
CA HIS A 90 8.41 2.82 1.82
C HIS A 90 8.53 2.86 0.30
N LEU A 91 8.76 4.06 -0.22
CA LEU A 91 9.08 4.23 -1.62
C LEU A 91 10.59 3.98 -1.83
N PRO A 92 11.01 3.46 -3.00
CA PRO A 92 12.42 3.21 -3.27
C PRO A 92 13.30 4.45 -3.21
N ASP A 93 12.77 5.62 -3.63
CA ASP A 93 13.46 6.92 -3.62
C ASP A 93 13.66 7.51 -2.21
N GLU A 94 12.98 6.95 -1.20
CA GLU A 94 13.09 7.36 0.21
C GLU A 94 13.86 6.32 1.05
N CYS A 95 14.36 5.25 0.42
CA CYS A 95 15.06 4.19 1.12
C CYS A 95 16.54 4.52 1.30
N SER A 96 17.03 4.53 2.55
CA SER A 96 18.45 4.74 2.84
C SER A 96 19.35 3.55 2.45
N TYR A 97 18.76 2.39 2.12
CA TYR A 97 19.48 1.16 1.78
C TYR A 97 18.84 0.47 0.55
N PRO A 98 18.86 1.13 -0.63
CA PRO A 98 18.14 0.64 -1.80
C PRO A 98 18.60 -0.75 -2.25
N ASP A 99 19.90 -1.04 -2.15
CA ASP A 99 20.49 -2.31 -2.59
C ASP A 99 20.19 -3.50 -1.67
N MET A 100 19.77 -3.25 -0.41
CA MET A 100 19.43 -4.30 0.56
C MET A 100 17.93 -4.44 0.76
N CYS A 101 17.19 -3.33 0.76
CA CYS A 101 15.78 -3.29 1.14
C CYS A 101 14.83 -3.19 -0.06
N CYS A 102 15.29 -2.61 -1.18
CA CYS A 102 14.52 -2.48 -2.42
C CYS A 102 15.11 -3.28 -3.58
N ALA A 103 16.04 -4.20 -3.32
CA ALA A 103 16.74 -4.92 -4.38
C ALA A 103 15.71 -5.52 -5.35
N PRO A 104 15.84 -5.27 -6.66
CA PRO A 104 14.90 -5.83 -7.64
C PRO A 104 14.90 -7.34 -7.48
N VAL A 105 13.72 -7.91 -7.27
CA VAL A 105 13.55 -9.37 -7.25
C VAL A 105 14.03 -9.88 -8.62
N PRO A 106 15.04 -10.77 -8.68
CA PRO A 106 15.46 -11.33 -9.95
C PRO A 106 14.25 -11.99 -10.62
N SER A 107 13.98 -11.59 -11.86
CA SER A 107 12.91 -12.21 -12.64
C SER A 107 13.22 -13.70 -12.81
N PRO A 108 12.24 -14.60 -12.64
CA PRO A 108 12.43 -16.03 -12.87
C PRO A 108 12.76 -16.34 -14.35
#